data_AF-A0A2V8ED40-F1
#
_entry.id   AF-A0A2V8ED40-F1
#
_cell.length_a   1.000
_cell.length_b   1.000
_cell.length_c   1.000
_cell.angle_alpha   90.00
_cell.angle_beta   90.00
_cell.angle_gamma   90.00
#
_symmetry.space_group_name_H-M   'P 1'
#
loop_
_entity.id
_entity.type
_entity.pdbx_description
1 polymer ?
#
loop_
_entity_poly.entity_id
_entity_poly.type
_entity_poly.pdbx_seq_one_letter_code
_entity_poly.pdbx_strand_id
1 'polypeptide(L)'
;LPPSFARVHPRFRTPYVTTILTGVAVGFCAMFTSIDEMVDLTNIGTLFAFALVSLGIIVLRRREPDRARPFRTPWVPLVPILGILSCVYLMLGLPWVTWIRFALWLVAGLMVYFFYGRQRSRLTHGHAA
;
A
#
# COMPACT_ATOMS: atom_id res chain seq x y z
N LEU A 1 13.60 -5.53 5.85
CA LEU A 1 14.62 -4.46 5.86
C LEU A 1 15.88 -4.97 6.56
N PRO A 2 17.07 -4.86 5.95
CA PRO A 2 18.35 -5.13 6.61
C PRO A 2 18.63 -4.11 7.73
N PRO A 3 19.32 -4.47 8.83
CA PRO A 3 19.54 -3.58 9.98
C PRO A 3 20.32 -2.30 9.67
N SER A 4 21.15 -2.30 8.62
CA SER A 4 21.96 -1.15 8.20
C SER A 4 21.13 0.03 7.69
N PHE A 5 19.93 -0.22 7.16
CA PHE A 5 18.99 0.81 6.67
C PHE A 5 18.12 1.41 7.77
N ALA A 6 18.20 0.88 9.00
CA ALA A 6 17.49 1.40 10.17
C ALA A 6 18.35 2.35 11.03
N ARG A 7 19.50 2.81 10.52
CA ARG A 7 20.33 3.80 11.23
C ARG A 7 19.62 5.14 11.26
N VAL A 8 19.06 5.43 12.43
CA VAL A 8 18.31 6.65 12.69
C VAL A 8 19.27 7.76 13.13
N HIS A 9 19.08 8.98 12.63
CA HIS A 9 19.89 10.12 13.04
C HIS A 9 19.72 10.37 14.56
N PRO A 10 20.81 10.44 15.35
CA PRO A 10 20.72 10.47 16.82
C PRO A 10 19.97 11.69 17.39
N ARG A 11 19.93 12.81 16.66
CA ARG A 11 19.23 14.05 17.08
C ARG A 11 17.81 14.20 16.52
N PHE A 12 17.55 13.72 15.31
CA PHE A 12 16.29 13.97 14.58
C PHE A 12 15.40 12.73 14.50
N ARG A 13 15.91 11.57 14.92
CA ARG A 13 15.21 10.29 14.87
C ARG A 13 14.63 9.96 13.49
N THR A 14 15.24 10.48 12.42
CA THR A 14 14.88 10.20 11.03
C THR A 14 15.85 9.22 10.36
N PRO A 15 15.37 8.31 9.48
CA PRO A 15 16.22 7.38 8.75
C PRO A 15 16.87 8.07 7.54
N TYR A 16 17.82 8.98 7.83
CA TYR A 16 18.41 9.91 6.84
C TYR A 16 19.03 9.23 5.61
N VAL A 17 19.66 8.05 5.78
CA VAL A 17 20.25 7.29 4.67
C VAL A 17 19.18 6.84 3.67
N THR A 18 18.06 6.31 4.17
CA THR A 18 16.97 5.88 3.29
C THR A 18 16.32 7.06 2.59
N THR A 19 16.09 8.16 3.30
CA THR A 19 15.45 9.36 2.74
C THR A 19 16.29 9.98 1.62
N ILE A 20 17.59 10.15 1.82
CA ILE A 20 18.48 10.70 0.80
C ILE A 20 18.58 9.75 -0.40
N LEU A 21 18.76 8.45 -0.16
CA LEU A 21 18.85 7.47 -1.23
C LEU A 21 17.56 7.43 -2.08
N THR A 22 16.39 7.34 -1.43
CA THR A 22 15.11 7.35 -2.15
C THR A 22 14.88 8.68 -2.84
N GLY A 23 15.24 9.80 -2.21
CA GLY A 23 15.07 11.14 -2.78
C GLY A 23 15.91 11.35 -4.03
N VAL A 24 17.18 10.94 -4.01
CA VAL A 24 18.07 11.02 -5.18
C VAL A 24 17.57 10.08 -6.29
N ALA A 25 17.21 8.84 -5.96
CA ALA A 25 16.71 7.88 -6.94
C ALA A 25 15.39 8.35 -7.60
N VAL A 26 14.43 8.81 -6.81
CA VAL A 26 13.15 9.34 -7.31
C VAL A 26 13.37 10.62 -8.11
N GLY A 27 14.19 11.55 -7.63
CA GLY A 27 14.50 12.79 -8.33
C GLY A 27 15.16 12.55 -9.68
N PHE A 28 16.07 11.57 -9.76
CA PHE A 28 16.67 11.15 -11.02
C PHE A 28 15.63 10.55 -11.98
N CYS A 29 14.79 9.62 -11.52
CA CYS A 29 13.73 9.04 -12.35
C CYS A 29 12.70 10.07 -12.82
N ALA A 30 12.37 11.06 -11.98
CA ALA A 30 11.43 12.13 -12.30
C ALA A 30 11.94 13.04 -13.43
N MET A 31 13.25 13.17 -13.60
CA MET A 31 13.85 13.95 -14.69
C MET A 31 13.57 13.34 -16.07
N PHE A 32 13.35 12.03 -16.16
CA PHE A 32 13.12 11.30 -17.41
C PHE A 32 11.66 10.90 -17.64
N THR A 33 10.77 11.12 -16.67
CA THR A 33 9.38 10.66 -16.73
C THR A 33 8.43 11.84 -16.87
N SER A 34 7.40 11.69 -17.71
CA SER A 34 6.33 12.69 -17.85
C SER A 34 5.47 12.75 -16.58
N ILE A 35 4.99 13.97 -16.25
CA ILE A 35 4.14 14.18 -15.08
C ILE A 35 2.82 13.41 -15.19
N ASP A 36 2.24 13.34 -16.39
CA ASP A 36 0.95 12.67 -16.62
C ASP A 36 1.03 11.17 -16.32
N GLU A 37 2.12 10.50 -16.74
CA GLU A 37 2.32 9.08 -16.43
C GLU A 37 2.51 8.84 -14.93
N MET A 38 3.19 9.74 -14.22
CA MET A 38 3.35 9.63 -12.76
C MET A 38 2.03 9.85 -12.02
N VAL A 39 1.20 10.79 -12.48
CA VAL A 39 -0.11 11.06 -11.92
C VAL A 39 -1.02 9.85 -12.08
N ASP A 40 -1.08 9.27 -13.28
CA ASP A 40 -1.90 8.08 -13.55
C ASP A 40 -1.46 6.86 -12.72
N LEU A 41 -0.15 6.62 -12.62
CA LEU A 41 0.41 5.53 -11.80
C LEU A 41 0.16 5.72 -10.31
N THR A 42 0.21 6.96 -9.81
CA THR A 42 -0.07 7.26 -8.41
C THR A 42 -1.56 7.14 -8.11
N ASN A 43 -2.42 7.62 -9.01
CA ASN A 43 -3.86 7.55 -8.88
C ASN A 43 -4.36 6.11 -8.86
N ILE A 44 -3.91 5.24 -9.78
CA ILE A 44 -4.34 3.84 -9.77
C ILE A 44 -3.97 3.13 -8.46
N GLY A 45 -2.77 3.41 -7.93
CA GLY A 45 -2.28 2.79 -6.69
C GLY A 45 -3.04 3.26 -5.45
N THR A 46 -3.31 4.56 -5.34
CA THR A 46 -4.06 5.12 -4.21
C THR A 46 -5.52 4.68 -4.23
N LEU A 47 -6.18 4.71 -5.40
CA LEU A 47 -7.56 4.24 -5.57
C LEU A 47 -7.67 2.74 -5.24
N PHE A 48 -6.71 1.93 -5.67
CA PHE A 48 -6.67 0.51 -5.33
C PHE A 48 -6.51 0.29 -3.82
N ALA A 49 -5.61 1.02 -3.17
CA ALA A 49 -5.44 0.95 -1.72
C ALA A 49 -6.72 1.36 -0.97
N PHE A 50 -7.42 2.40 -1.41
CA PHE A 50 -8.69 2.84 -0.83
C PHE A 50 -9.81 1.82 -1.03
N ALA A 51 -9.88 1.17 -2.19
CA ALA A 51 -10.80 0.07 -2.43
C ALA A 51 -10.52 -1.12 -1.48
N LEU A 52 -9.25 -1.50 -1.31
CA LEU A 52 -8.84 -2.56 -0.38
C LEU A 52 -9.14 -2.22 1.09
N VAL A 53 -8.90 -0.98 1.51
CA VAL A 53 -9.22 -0.54 2.88
C VAL A 53 -10.74 -0.58 3.10
N SER A 54 -11.53 -0.11 2.14
CA SER A 54 -13.00 -0.16 2.20
C SER A 54 -13.51 -1.59 2.28
N LEU A 55 -12.92 -2.51 1.50
CA LEU A 55 -13.19 -3.95 1.61
C LEU A 55 -12.77 -4.50 2.98
N GLY A 56 -11.61 -4.10 3.47
CA GLY A 56 -11.08 -4.46 4.79
C GLY A 56 -12.03 -4.07 5.93
N ILE A 57 -12.72 -2.92 5.84
CA ILE A 57 -13.75 -2.52 6.81
C ILE A 57 -14.91 -3.53 6.85
N ILE A 58 -15.36 -4.01 5.68
CA ILE A 58 -16.43 -5.02 5.58
C ILE A 58 -15.95 -6.35 6.17
N VAL A 59 -14.75 -6.78 5.80
CA VAL A 59 -14.14 -8.04 6.28
C VAL A 59 -13.95 -8.01 7.80
N LEU A 60 -13.37 -6.94 8.35
CA LEU A 60 -13.11 -6.80 9.78
C LEU A 60 -14.41 -6.73 10.60
N ARG A 61 -15.50 -6.20 10.04
CA ARG A 61 -16.81 -6.24 10.71
C ARG A 61 -17.42 -7.63 10.77
N ARG A 62 -17.14 -8.49 9.79
CA ARG A 62 -17.58 -9.89 9.82
C ARG A 62 -16.67 -10.78 10.67
N ARG A 63 -15.36 -10.52 10.69
CA ARG A 63 -14.36 -11.33 11.43
C ARG A 63 -14.27 -10.98 12.92
N GLU A 64 -14.33 -9.70 13.28
CA GLU A 64 -14.16 -9.21 14.66
C GLU A 64 -15.28 -8.21 15.04
N PRO A 65 -16.52 -8.70 15.28
CA PRO A 65 -17.64 -7.83 15.60
C PRO A 65 -17.49 -7.11 16.96
N ASP A 66 -16.94 -7.79 17.97
CA ASP A 66 -16.90 -7.31 19.36
C ASP A 66 -15.72 -6.37 19.69
N ARG A 67 -14.88 -6.05 18.70
CA ARG A 67 -13.75 -5.14 18.88
C ARG A 67 -14.24 -3.74 19.27
N ALA A 68 -13.66 -3.15 20.32
CA ALA A 68 -13.93 -1.76 20.70
C ALA A 68 -13.53 -0.80 19.57
N ARG A 69 -14.52 -0.05 19.05
CA ARG A 69 -14.37 0.88 17.92
C ARG A 69 -14.77 2.29 18.38
N PRO A 70 -13.81 3.18 18.71
CA PRO A 70 -14.09 4.55 19.15
C PRO A 70 -14.86 5.37 18.10
N PHE A 71 -14.60 5.10 16.82
CA PHE A 71 -15.35 5.63 15.69
C PHE A 71 -15.91 4.48 14.87
N ARG A 72 -17.21 4.54 14.56
CA ARG A 72 -17.90 3.58 13.68
C ARG A 72 -18.37 4.34 12.46
N THR A 73 -17.96 3.87 11.28
CA THR A 73 -18.53 4.35 10.02
C THR A 73 -20.06 4.17 10.07
N PRO A 74 -20.85 5.24 9.84
CA PRO A 74 -22.30 5.13 9.78
C PRO A 74 -22.70 4.39 8.50
N TRP A 75 -23.85 3.69 8.52
CA TRP A 75 -24.41 3.00 7.34
C TRP A 75 -23.48 1.95 6.68
N VAL A 76 -22.87 1.07 7.47
CA VAL A 76 -22.13 -0.09 6.93
C VAL A 76 -23.09 -1.26 6.71
N PRO A 77 -23.12 -1.92 5.53
CA PRO A 77 -22.09 -1.95 4.49
C PRO A 77 -22.21 -0.94 3.33
N LEU A 78 -23.25 -0.11 3.28
CA LEU A 78 -23.51 0.80 2.15
C LEU A 78 -22.35 1.78 1.90
N VAL A 79 -21.87 2.48 2.92
CA VAL A 79 -20.80 3.49 2.76
C VAL A 79 -19.51 2.88 2.20
N PRO A 80 -18.97 1.76 2.73
CA PRO A 80 -17.81 1.11 2.13
C PRO A 80 -18.05 0.60 0.70
N ILE A 81 -19.25 0.10 0.38
CA ILE A 81 -19.58 -0.36 -0.98
C ILE A 81 -19.57 0.82 -1.95
N LEU A 82 -20.21 1.94 -1.59
CA LEU A 82 -20.18 3.16 -2.39
C LEU A 82 -18.74 3.68 -2.56
N GLY A 83 -17.91 3.61 -1.53
CA GLY A 83 -16.49 3.94 -1.62
C GLY A 83 -15.74 3.08 -2.64
N ILE A 84 -15.97 1.76 -2.63
CA ILE A 84 -15.39 0.83 -3.62
C ILE A 84 -15.89 1.17 -5.02
N LEU A 85 -17.20 1.38 -5.19
CA LEU A 85 -17.80 1.71 -6.49
C LEU A 85 -17.23 3.02 -7.06
N SER A 86 -17.10 4.06 -6.23
CA SER A 86 -16.49 5.33 -6.64
C SER A 86 -15.02 5.16 -7.02
N CYS A 87 -14.25 4.38 -6.25
CA CYS A 87 -12.84 4.12 -6.57
C CYS A 87 -12.72 3.34 -7.89
N VAL A 88 -13.51 2.29 -8.08
CA VAL A 88 -13.50 1.49 -9.31
C VAL A 88 -13.94 2.32 -10.50
N TYR A 89 -14.97 3.16 -10.35
CA TYR A 89 -15.41 4.07 -11.40
C TYR A 89 -14.29 5.00 -11.87
N LEU A 90 -13.55 5.61 -10.93
CA LEU A 90 -12.39 6.44 -11.27
C LEU A 90 -11.26 5.62 -11.92
N MET A 91 -11.01 4.39 -11.46
CA MET A 91 -9.99 3.52 -12.05
C MET A 91 -10.30 3.11 -13.50
N LEU A 92 -11.57 3.02 -13.89
CA LEU A 92 -11.98 2.72 -15.27
C LEU A 92 -11.70 3.88 -16.23
N GLY A 93 -11.55 5.11 -15.72
CA GLY A 93 -11.19 6.28 -16.53
C GLY A 93 -9.71 6.38 -16.87
N LEU A 94 -8.85 5.52 -16.29
CA LEU A 94 -7.40 5.56 -16.52
C LEU A 94 -6.99 4.76 -17.78
N PRO A 95 -5.91 5.15 -18.47
CA PRO A 95 -5.41 4.44 -19.64
C PRO A 95 -5.11 2.96 -19.33
N TRP A 96 -5.38 2.08 -20.30
CA TRP A 96 -5.12 0.64 -20.17
C TRP A 96 -3.64 0.32 -19.90
N VAL A 97 -2.73 1.16 -20.39
CA VAL A 97 -1.28 1.04 -20.13
C VAL A 97 -0.97 1.11 -18.63
N THR A 98 -1.70 1.94 -17.88
CA THR A 98 -1.53 2.11 -16.43
C THR A 98 -1.93 0.85 -15.66
N TRP A 99 -2.97 0.16 -16.11
CA TRP A 99 -3.40 -1.13 -15.56
C TRP A 99 -2.32 -2.21 -15.71
N ILE A 100 -1.71 -2.30 -16.90
CA ILE A 100 -0.65 -3.28 -17.17
C ILE A 100 0.58 -3.02 -16.30
N ARG A 101 1.03 -1.76 -16.23
CA ARG A 101 2.18 -1.36 -15.40
C ARG A 101 1.93 -1.67 -13.92
N PHE A 102 0.74 -1.37 -13.42
CA PHE A 102 0.34 -1.67 -12.05
C PHE A 102 0.28 -3.19 -11.77
N ALA A 103 -0.32 -3.96 -12.67
CA ALA A 103 -0.38 -5.42 -12.53
C ALA A 103 1.02 -6.05 -12.54
N LEU A 104 1.90 -5.59 -13.44
CA LEU A 104 3.29 -6.05 -13.50
C LEU A 104 4.03 -5.76 -12.19
N TRP A 105 3.85 -4.56 -11.62
CA TRP A 105 4.44 -4.19 -10.33
C TRP A 105 3.88 -5.05 -9.18
N LEU A 106 2.57 -5.31 -9.15
CA LEU A 106 1.97 -6.21 -8.15
C LEU A 106 2.51 -7.62 -8.25
N VAL A 107 2.64 -8.15 -9.48
CA VAL A 107 3.20 -9.48 -9.73
C VAL A 107 4.66 -9.53 -9.31
N ALA A 108 5.47 -8.52 -9.62
CA ALA A 108 6.86 -8.44 -9.16
C ALA A 108 6.95 -8.39 -7.63
N GLY A 109 6.12 -7.58 -6.96
CA GLY A 109 6.03 -7.52 -5.51
C GLY A 109 5.63 -8.86 -4.88
N LEU A 110 4.68 -9.57 -5.50
CA LEU A 110 4.23 -10.89 -5.09
C LEU A 110 5.33 -11.94 -5.29
N MET A 111 6.07 -11.89 -6.39
CA MET A 111 7.24 -12.74 -6.60
C MET A 111 8.27 -12.53 -5.50
N VAL A 112 8.69 -11.28 -5.25
CA VAL A 112 9.64 -10.97 -4.16
C VAL A 112 9.11 -11.45 -2.81
N TYR A 113 7.81 -11.28 -2.52
CA TYR A 113 7.18 -11.80 -1.31
C TYR A 113 7.25 -13.34 -1.23
N PHE A 114 6.99 -14.07 -2.31
CA PHE A 114 7.10 -15.53 -2.30
C PHE A 114 8.55 -16.01 -2.19
N PHE A 115 9.50 -15.38 -2.89
CA PHE A 115 10.90 -15.78 -2.84
C PHE A 115 11.55 -15.44 -1.49
N TYR A 116 11.31 -14.24 -0.94
CA TYR A 116 11.92 -13.77 0.30
C TYR A 116 11.08 -14.07 1.55
N GLY A 117 9.76 -13.92 1.47
CA GLY A 117 8.81 -14.13 2.56
C GLY A 117 8.63 -15.60 2.93
N ARG A 118 8.76 -16.53 1.96
CA ARG A 118 8.70 -17.97 2.25
C ARG A 118 9.88 -18.46 3.12
N GLN A 119 11.01 -17.75 3.12
CA GLN A 119 12.17 -18.07 3.96
C GLN A 119 12.16 -17.37 5.34
N ARG A 120 11.26 -16.40 5.57
CA ARG A 120 11.17 -15.61 6.82
C ARG A 120 9.80 -15.65 7.50
N SER A 121 8.93 -16.60 7.14
CA SER A 121 7.66 -16.85 7.85
C SER A 121 7.92 -17.22 9.31
N ARG A 122 8.11 -16.21 10.17
CA ARG A 122 8.04 -16.32 11.63
C ARG A 122 6.56 -16.45 12.03
N LEU A 123 5.92 -17.52 11.58
CA LEU A 123 4.62 -17.97 12.11
C LEU A 123 4.79 -18.84 13.37
N THR A 124 5.98 -18.85 13.98
CA THR A 124 6.29 -19.60 15.21
C THR A 124 7.04 -18.72 16.23
N HIS A 125 6.44 -17.63 16.68
CA HIS A 125 6.63 -17.14 18.05
C HIS A 125 5.37 -16.37 18.45
N GLY A 126 4.26 -17.11 18.57
CA GLY A 126 3.17 -16.69 19.43
C GLY A 126 3.68 -16.72 20.87
N HIS A 127 3.50 -15.59 21.56
CA HIS A 127 3.36 -15.45 23.01
C HIS A 127 3.55 -16.75 23.82
N ALA A 128 4.70 -16.90 24.46
CA ALA A 128 4.87 -17.76 25.61
C ALA A 128 5.36 -16.90 26.78
N ALA A 129 4.50 -16.84 27.80
CA ALA A 129 4.67 -16.25 29.14
C ALA A 129 4.70 -14.72 29.23
#